data_AF-A0A9E5MRJ3-F1
#
_entry.id   AF-A0A9E5MRJ3-F1
#
_cell.length_a   1.000
_cell.length_b   1.000
_cell.length_c   1.000
_cell.angle_alpha   90.00
_cell.angle_beta   90.00
_cell.angle_gamma   90.00
#
_symmetry.space_group_name_H-M   'P 1'
#
loop_
_entity.id
_entity.type
_entity.pdbx_description
1 polymer ?
#
loop_
_entity_poly.entity_id
_entity_poly.type
_entity_poly.pdbx_seq_one_letter_code
_entity_poly.pdbx_strand_id
1 'polypeptide(L)'
;FVNMSADPDNEYFADGMSEEIRNLLSQIPELKVIGRTSSFAYRDQDIDLRTIGQRLNVNTVIEGSVRKSGDRVRITADLVDVSDESRLWSETYDRTMTDIFEIQDEVAAAIIDALQIHVGAAPSRGQPTGNTEAYALFLRAKVAVNNFEPGVAENLLKEAVRLDPNFAEAWEMLASVYWLAPEGITVVEAQRLMGDSAARAIAIDPGLQLAQTYYTVATPGPYIRWRTLEAYERAAQERPDDLFIMEGLIFLLTEFGYLRDALELSRRYVELDPLSAVAHMHLPITLHAAGRKEEAVAALEFENQSDWDPQMYRWTILGLNLLSDQETAIARVEAYLQRQGHPNPGRFRELVINGQDPATGQAYLDRHIAEFVDAMTEVDGFAWQRGLSSLYLYFGHIDRYFELGLATNISATNWDDAGAHLWRAAVFHALGTTAHPDYLELAEETGVFELWDRRGPPDFCEKVDQQWVCE
;
A
#
# COMPACT_ATOMS: atom_id res chain seq x y z
N PHE A 1 -5.61 22.44 0.66
CA PHE A 1 -6.62 23.52 0.54
C PHE A 1 -7.41 23.57 1.84
N VAL A 2 -8.02 24.72 2.17
CA VAL A 2 -8.86 24.89 3.36
C VAL A 2 -10.33 25.01 2.99
N ASN A 3 -11.23 24.44 3.80
CA ASN A 3 -12.66 24.65 3.67
C ASN A 3 -13.08 26.01 4.24
N MET A 4 -13.63 26.88 3.39
CA MET A 4 -14.21 28.18 3.76
C MET A 4 -15.73 28.20 3.59
N SER A 5 -16.36 27.04 3.52
CA SER A 5 -17.82 26.88 3.52
C SER A 5 -18.39 27.15 4.93
N ALA A 6 -19.66 27.55 5.00
CA ALA A 6 -20.32 27.73 6.29
C ALA A 6 -20.58 26.39 7.01
N ASP A 7 -20.72 25.32 6.22
CA ASP A 7 -20.97 23.97 6.69
C ASP A 7 -19.65 23.16 6.70
N PRO A 8 -19.16 22.76 7.90
CA PRO A 8 -17.96 21.95 8.07
C PRO A 8 -18.02 20.61 7.36
N ASP A 9 -19.22 20.07 7.10
CA ASP A 9 -19.40 18.79 6.41
C ASP A 9 -19.00 18.84 4.93
N ASN A 10 -18.52 20.00 4.43
CA ASN A 10 -17.91 20.14 3.10
C ASN A 10 -16.38 19.99 3.10
N GLU A 11 -15.74 19.61 4.23
CA GLU A 11 -14.29 19.38 4.28
C GLU A 11 -13.83 18.35 3.25
N TYR A 12 -14.60 17.25 3.10
CA TYR A 12 -14.32 16.19 2.11
C TYR A 12 -14.17 16.73 0.69
N PHE A 13 -14.82 17.86 0.38
CA PHE A 13 -14.81 18.44 -0.94
C PHE A 13 -13.53 19.26 -1.17
N ALA A 14 -13.03 19.98 -0.17
CA ALA A 14 -11.74 20.65 -0.23
C ALA A 14 -10.58 19.63 -0.29
N ASP A 15 -10.67 18.58 0.52
CA ASP A 15 -9.73 17.47 0.55
C ASP A 15 -9.73 16.70 -0.77
N GLY A 16 -10.91 16.35 -1.28
CA GLY A 16 -11.09 15.68 -2.56
C GLY A 16 -10.54 16.50 -3.72
N MET A 17 -10.81 17.81 -3.76
CA MET A 17 -10.28 18.69 -4.80
C MET A 17 -8.75 18.75 -4.79
N SER A 18 -8.15 18.93 -3.60
CA SER A 18 -6.69 18.94 -3.43
C SER A 18 -6.06 17.63 -3.93
N GLU A 19 -6.74 16.51 -3.67
CA GLU A 19 -6.31 15.18 -4.08
C GLU A 19 -6.40 14.95 -5.59
N GLU A 20 -7.46 15.38 -6.26
CA GLU A 20 -7.56 15.22 -7.71
C GLU A 20 -6.54 16.08 -8.46
N ILE A 21 -6.30 17.31 -8.02
CA ILE A 21 -5.24 18.15 -8.60
C ILE A 21 -3.88 17.50 -8.40
N ARG A 22 -3.60 16.97 -7.20
CA ARG A 22 -2.36 16.24 -6.91
C ARG A 22 -2.20 15.03 -7.86
N ASN A 23 -3.25 14.23 -8.04
CA ASN A 23 -3.24 13.04 -8.89
C ASN A 23 -3.06 13.36 -10.39
N LEU A 24 -3.55 14.51 -10.86
CA LEU A 24 -3.28 14.98 -12.21
C LEU A 24 -1.81 15.39 -12.36
N LEU A 25 -1.29 16.17 -11.41
CA LEU A 25 0.09 16.64 -11.46
C LEU A 25 1.11 15.50 -11.31
N SER A 26 0.80 14.44 -10.56
CA SER A 26 1.70 13.28 -10.39
C SER A 26 1.85 12.44 -11.66
N GLN A 27 1.03 12.66 -12.69
CA GLN A 27 1.16 11.99 -13.98
C GLN A 27 2.21 12.67 -14.89
N ILE A 28 2.76 13.81 -14.47
CA ILE A 28 3.74 14.58 -15.24
C ILE A 28 5.14 14.09 -14.86
N PRO A 29 5.89 13.42 -15.75
CA PRO A 29 7.19 12.81 -15.41
C PRO A 29 8.23 13.81 -14.89
N GLU A 30 8.13 15.08 -15.30
CA GLU A 30 9.03 16.15 -14.89
C GLU A 30 8.73 16.67 -13.46
N LEU A 31 7.60 16.29 -12.86
CA LEU A 31 7.19 16.73 -11.53
C LEU A 31 7.36 15.64 -10.48
N LYS A 32 8.09 15.98 -9.42
CA LYS A 32 8.00 15.25 -8.14
C LYS A 32 6.89 15.87 -7.30
N VAL A 33 5.75 15.18 -7.19
CA VAL A 33 4.60 15.62 -6.40
C VAL A 33 4.56 14.88 -5.07
N ILE A 34 4.51 15.64 -3.96
CA ILE A 34 4.45 15.05 -2.62
C ILE A 34 3.06 14.45 -2.35
N GLY A 35 3.06 13.26 -1.76
CA GLY A 35 1.91 12.44 -1.42
C GLY A 35 0.95 13.10 -0.43
N ARG A 36 -0.23 12.50 -0.32
CA ARG A 36 -1.34 13.02 0.49
C ARG A 36 -0.94 13.13 1.96
N THR A 37 -0.39 12.07 2.55
CA THR A 37 -0.14 12.01 3.99
C THR A 37 0.81 13.12 4.41
N SER A 38 1.90 13.29 3.67
CA SER A 38 2.89 14.33 3.90
C SER A 38 2.40 15.74 3.67
N SER A 39 1.63 15.97 2.60
CA SER A 39 1.09 17.30 2.32
C SER A 39 0.01 17.71 3.33
N PHE A 40 -0.87 16.79 3.72
CA PHE A 40 -2.00 17.06 4.62
C PHE A 40 -1.56 17.22 6.07
N ALA A 41 -0.44 16.61 6.47
CA ALA A 41 0.14 16.79 7.79
C ALA A 41 0.33 18.27 8.17
N TYR A 42 0.57 19.15 7.18
CA TYR A 42 0.81 20.58 7.39
C TYR A 42 -0.40 21.48 7.16
N ARG A 43 -1.54 20.94 6.66
CA ARG A 43 -2.71 21.75 6.25
C ARG A 43 -3.20 22.69 7.35
N ASP A 44 -3.29 22.17 8.58
CA ASP A 44 -3.88 22.88 9.72
C ASP A 44 -2.81 23.43 10.69
N GLN A 45 -1.55 23.48 10.25
CA GLN A 45 -0.42 23.95 11.05
C GLN A 45 0.01 25.35 10.65
N ASP A 46 0.26 26.22 11.64
CA ASP A 46 0.84 27.54 11.44
C ASP A 46 2.38 27.44 11.36
N ILE A 47 2.89 26.84 10.28
CA ILE A 47 4.31 26.64 10.00
C ILE A 47 4.73 27.43 8.77
N ASP A 48 5.88 28.11 8.87
CA ASP A 48 6.54 28.84 7.78
C ASP A 48 6.80 27.93 6.56
N LEU A 49 6.47 28.42 5.36
CA LEU A 49 6.52 27.62 4.13
C LEU A 49 7.95 27.13 3.84
N ARG A 50 9.00 27.91 4.14
CA ARG A 50 10.39 27.45 3.97
C ARG A 50 10.69 26.23 4.82
N THR A 51 10.13 26.17 6.01
CA THR A 51 10.27 24.99 6.88
C THR A 51 9.58 23.78 6.26
N ILE A 52 8.38 23.95 5.69
CA ILE A 52 7.67 22.88 4.97
C ILE A 52 8.50 22.43 3.76
N GLY A 53 9.03 23.36 2.96
CA GLY A 53 9.88 23.07 1.81
C GLY A 53 11.15 22.30 2.16
N GLN A 54 11.79 22.65 3.26
CA GLN A 54 12.96 21.92 3.76
C GLN A 54 12.59 20.51 4.22
N ARG A 55 11.48 20.35 4.96
CA ARG A 55 11.05 19.05 5.49
C ARG A 55 10.57 18.09 4.41
N LEU A 56 9.87 18.60 3.39
CA LEU A 56 9.33 17.80 2.29
C LEU A 56 10.22 17.81 1.04
N ASN A 57 11.33 18.56 1.08
CA ASN A 57 12.25 18.74 -0.04
C ASN A 57 11.51 19.18 -1.34
N VAL A 58 10.76 20.28 -1.24
CA VAL A 58 9.98 20.88 -2.34
C VAL A 58 10.33 22.35 -2.55
N ASN A 59 10.22 22.80 -3.80
CA ASN A 59 10.49 24.19 -4.19
C ASN A 59 9.22 25.05 -4.22
N THR A 60 8.07 24.43 -4.41
CA THR A 60 6.79 25.11 -4.57
C THR A 60 5.69 24.40 -3.79
N VAL A 61 4.73 25.17 -3.28
CA VAL A 61 3.53 24.67 -2.62
C VAL A 61 2.30 25.15 -3.38
N ILE A 62 1.33 24.24 -3.57
CA ILE A 62 0.00 24.59 -4.03
C ILE A 62 -0.91 24.66 -2.81
N GLU A 63 -1.44 25.85 -2.56
CA GLU A 63 -2.41 26.09 -1.52
C GLU A 63 -3.69 26.68 -2.11
N GLY A 64 -4.73 26.77 -1.30
CA GLY A 64 -5.99 27.25 -1.80
C GLY A 64 -7.13 27.12 -0.82
N SER A 65 -8.29 27.61 -1.21
CA SER A 65 -9.51 27.55 -0.42
C SER A 65 -10.69 27.12 -1.27
N VAL A 66 -11.61 26.39 -0.65
CA VAL A 66 -12.84 25.95 -1.29
C VAL A 66 -14.04 26.42 -0.45
N ARG A 67 -14.98 27.10 -1.10
CA ARG A 67 -16.25 27.50 -0.50
C ARG A 67 -17.40 26.97 -1.33
N LYS A 68 -18.20 26.08 -0.74
CA LYS A 68 -19.40 25.53 -1.34
C LYS A 68 -20.65 26.13 -0.70
N SER A 69 -21.62 26.48 -1.53
CA SER A 69 -22.93 26.99 -1.11
C SER A 69 -24.01 26.50 -2.07
N GLY A 70 -24.77 25.49 -1.63
CA GLY A 70 -25.69 24.76 -2.52
C GLY A 70 -24.92 24.14 -3.69
N ASP A 71 -25.32 24.51 -4.91
CA ASP A 71 -24.70 24.05 -6.17
C ASP A 71 -23.55 24.97 -6.65
N ARG A 72 -23.31 26.10 -5.98
CA ARG A 72 -22.21 27.01 -6.33
C ARG A 72 -20.96 26.68 -5.53
N VAL A 73 -19.83 26.69 -6.24
CA VAL A 73 -18.52 26.45 -5.67
C VAL A 73 -17.59 27.60 -6.08
N ARG A 74 -16.89 28.15 -5.10
CA ARG A 74 -15.77 29.05 -5.32
C ARG A 74 -14.47 28.37 -4.89
N ILE A 75 -13.50 28.32 -5.79
CA ILE A 75 -12.17 27.75 -5.54
C ILE A 75 -11.15 28.83 -5.80
N THR A 76 -10.27 29.06 -4.83
CA THR A 76 -9.05 29.84 -5.05
C THR A 76 -7.87 28.90 -4.93
N ALA A 77 -6.96 28.95 -5.88
CA ALA A 77 -5.72 28.17 -5.88
C ALA A 77 -4.54 29.11 -6.10
N ASP A 78 -3.47 28.87 -5.36
CA ASP A 78 -2.23 29.64 -5.36
C ASP A 78 -1.06 28.68 -5.54
N LEU A 79 -0.12 29.03 -6.42
CA LEU A 79 1.19 28.39 -6.51
C LEU A 79 2.22 29.34 -5.90
N VAL A 80 2.90 28.87 -4.86
CA VAL A 80 3.82 29.69 -4.05
C VAL A 80 5.23 29.12 -4.14
N ASP A 81 6.22 29.98 -4.39
CA ASP A 81 7.64 29.66 -4.28
C ASP A 81 8.01 29.59 -2.79
N VAL A 82 8.57 28.46 -2.38
CA VAL A 82 8.86 28.21 -0.97
C VAL A 82 10.08 29.02 -0.48
N SER A 83 10.98 29.43 -1.36
CA SER A 83 12.24 30.08 -0.97
C SER A 83 12.03 31.51 -0.43
N ASP A 84 11.08 32.24 -1.02
CA ASP A 84 10.79 33.64 -0.68
C ASP A 84 9.30 33.93 -0.43
N GLU A 85 8.45 32.89 -0.42
CA GLU A 85 6.99 32.95 -0.24
C GLU A 85 6.29 33.80 -1.31
N SER A 86 6.94 34.01 -2.47
CA SER A 86 6.33 34.73 -3.57
C SER A 86 5.26 33.88 -4.28
N ARG A 87 4.14 34.52 -4.60
CA ARG A 87 3.07 33.91 -5.37
C ARG A 87 3.43 33.90 -6.85
N LEU A 88 3.69 32.72 -7.39
CA LEU A 88 4.00 32.48 -8.80
C LEU A 88 2.76 32.56 -9.68
N TRP A 89 1.63 32.05 -9.18
CA TRP A 89 0.34 32.07 -9.85
C TRP A 89 -0.80 32.07 -8.82
N SER A 90 -1.95 32.64 -9.20
CA SER A 90 -3.17 32.63 -8.40
C SER A 90 -4.39 32.85 -9.27
N GLU A 91 -5.42 32.05 -9.02
CA GLU A 91 -6.68 32.16 -9.74
C GLU A 91 -7.86 31.85 -8.84
N THR A 92 -9.02 32.44 -9.17
CA THR A 92 -10.29 32.16 -8.48
C THR A 92 -11.37 31.79 -9.49
N TYR A 93 -11.93 30.61 -9.27
CA TYR A 93 -12.99 30.02 -10.07
C TYR A 93 -14.31 30.15 -9.30
N ASP A 94 -15.37 30.60 -9.98
CA ASP A 94 -16.73 30.67 -9.43
C ASP A 94 -17.69 29.98 -10.40
N ARG A 95 -18.10 28.76 -10.05
CA ARG A 95 -18.76 27.81 -10.95
C ARG A 95 -19.88 27.03 -10.27
N THR A 96 -20.61 26.23 -11.04
CA THR A 96 -21.53 25.21 -10.50
C THR A 96 -20.80 23.89 -10.27
N MET A 97 -21.39 22.99 -9.48
CA MET A 97 -20.81 21.68 -9.17
C MET A 97 -20.61 20.82 -10.44
N THR A 98 -21.36 21.08 -11.51
CA THR A 98 -21.20 20.42 -12.81
C THR A 98 -19.89 20.72 -13.51
N ASP A 99 -19.35 21.92 -13.31
CA ASP A 99 -18.16 22.40 -14.02
C ASP A 99 -16.88 22.09 -13.22
N ILE A 100 -17.02 21.37 -12.11
CA ILE A 100 -15.92 21.12 -11.16
C ILE A 100 -14.77 20.34 -11.78
N PHE A 101 -15.08 19.51 -12.77
CA PHE A 101 -14.10 18.71 -13.50
C PHE A 101 -13.25 19.58 -14.41
N GLU A 102 -13.85 20.57 -15.07
CA GLU A 102 -13.13 21.55 -15.89
C GLU A 102 -12.15 22.36 -15.03
N ILE A 103 -12.55 22.74 -13.81
CA ILE A 103 -11.67 23.47 -12.89
C ILE A 103 -10.42 22.65 -12.53
N GLN A 104 -10.55 21.33 -12.33
CA GLN A 104 -9.39 20.48 -12.01
C GLN A 104 -8.36 20.49 -13.13
N ASP A 105 -8.83 20.33 -14.37
CA ASP A 105 -8.00 20.34 -15.57
C ASP A 105 -7.40 21.74 -15.82
N GLU A 106 -8.18 22.81 -15.64
CA GLU A 106 -7.73 24.21 -15.76
C GLU A 106 -6.63 24.53 -14.74
N VAL A 107 -6.80 24.12 -13.48
CA VAL A 107 -5.80 24.34 -12.43
C VAL A 107 -4.51 23.58 -12.74
N ALA A 108 -4.60 22.31 -13.16
CA ALA A 108 -3.42 21.53 -13.53
C ALA A 108 -2.66 22.18 -14.71
N ALA A 109 -3.38 22.59 -15.77
CA ALA A 109 -2.78 23.27 -16.91
C ALA A 109 -2.13 24.61 -16.52
N ALA A 110 -2.80 25.41 -15.69
CA ALA A 110 -2.26 26.68 -15.22
C ALA A 110 -0.99 26.53 -14.38
N ILE A 111 -0.90 25.46 -13.56
CA ILE A 111 0.30 25.15 -12.78
C ILE A 111 1.46 24.73 -13.69
N ILE A 112 1.20 23.91 -14.72
CA ILE A 112 2.20 23.52 -15.72
C ILE A 112 2.77 24.76 -16.42
N ASP A 113 1.89 25.66 -16.86
CA ASP A 113 2.27 26.90 -17.51
C ASP A 113 3.07 27.82 -16.58
N ALA A 114 2.64 27.97 -15.32
CA ALA A 114 3.32 28.78 -14.31
C ALA A 114 4.72 28.23 -13.98
N LEU A 115 4.88 26.91 -13.96
CA LEU A 115 6.16 26.23 -13.76
C LEU A 115 7.00 26.13 -15.05
N GLN A 116 6.48 26.58 -16.18
CA GLN A 116 7.12 26.52 -17.50
C GLN A 116 7.53 25.10 -17.93
N ILE A 117 6.73 24.11 -17.54
CA ILE A 117 6.99 22.69 -17.84
C ILE A 117 6.48 22.38 -19.24
N HIS A 118 7.36 21.78 -20.06
CA HIS A 118 7.04 21.46 -21.43
C HIS A 118 6.48 20.04 -21.53
N VAL A 119 5.15 19.92 -21.52
CA VAL A 119 4.44 18.65 -21.74
C VAL A 119 3.81 18.60 -23.14
N GLY A 120 3.67 17.40 -23.71
CA GLY A 120 3.01 17.23 -25.01
C GLY A 120 1.52 17.58 -24.96
N ALA A 121 0.85 17.21 -23.87
CA ALA A 121 -0.50 17.64 -23.50
C ALA A 121 -0.58 17.64 -21.97
N ALA A 122 -1.30 18.60 -21.38
CA ALA A 122 -1.61 18.56 -19.96
C ALA A 122 -2.50 17.35 -19.66
N PRO A 123 -2.27 16.63 -18.54
CA PRO A 123 -3.18 15.58 -18.12
C PRO A 123 -4.55 16.19 -17.88
N SER A 124 -5.58 15.51 -18.38
CA SER A 124 -6.97 15.90 -18.22
C SER A 124 -7.74 14.67 -17.74
N ARG A 125 -8.56 14.88 -16.72
CA ARG A 125 -9.44 13.83 -16.21
C ARG A 125 -10.71 13.70 -17.04
N GLY A 126 -11.16 14.81 -17.63
CA GLY A 126 -12.48 14.89 -18.25
C GLY A 126 -13.60 14.75 -17.20
N GLN A 127 -14.80 14.39 -17.65
CA GLN A 127 -15.97 14.26 -16.78
C GLN A 127 -16.20 12.78 -16.38
N PRO A 128 -15.86 12.36 -15.16
CA PRO A 128 -15.96 10.96 -14.73
C PRO A 128 -17.40 10.52 -14.45
N THR A 129 -18.33 11.45 -14.20
CA THR A 129 -19.75 11.16 -14.04
C THR A 129 -20.62 12.38 -14.41
N GLY A 130 -21.81 12.10 -14.93
CA GLY A 130 -22.87 13.09 -15.15
C GLY A 130 -23.71 13.39 -13.90
N ASN A 131 -23.49 12.66 -12.80
CA ASN A 131 -24.27 12.73 -11.57
C ASN A 131 -23.43 13.34 -10.44
N THR A 132 -23.72 14.60 -10.09
CA THR A 132 -22.97 15.34 -9.06
C THR A 132 -23.15 14.78 -7.65
N GLU A 133 -24.27 14.09 -7.37
CA GLU A 133 -24.50 13.41 -6.09
C GLU A 133 -23.64 12.13 -5.99
N ALA A 134 -23.56 11.34 -7.07
CA ALA A 134 -22.65 10.20 -7.15
C ALA A 134 -21.19 10.64 -6.98
N TYR A 135 -20.81 11.78 -7.58
CA TYR A 135 -19.48 12.35 -7.41
C TYR A 135 -19.18 12.78 -5.97
N ALA A 136 -20.14 13.43 -5.31
CA ALA A 136 -19.97 13.83 -3.91
C ALA A 136 -19.77 12.62 -2.99
N LEU A 137 -20.52 11.53 -3.21
CA LEU A 137 -20.34 10.27 -2.47
C LEU A 137 -18.96 9.64 -2.75
N PHE A 138 -18.52 9.65 -4.00
CA PHE A 138 -17.20 9.17 -4.39
C PHE A 138 -16.06 9.94 -3.70
N LEU A 139 -16.13 11.27 -3.64
CA LEU A 139 -15.13 12.07 -2.91
C LEU A 139 -15.12 11.77 -1.40
N ARG A 140 -16.30 11.56 -0.80
CA ARG A 140 -16.39 11.12 0.61
C ARG A 140 -15.77 9.73 0.80
N ALA A 141 -15.98 8.83 -0.14
CA ALA A 141 -15.40 7.50 -0.09
C ALA A 141 -13.88 7.53 -0.19
N LYS A 142 -13.30 8.41 -1.03
CA LYS A 142 -11.85 8.66 -1.06
C LYS A 142 -11.30 9.03 0.31
N VAL A 143 -11.96 9.96 1.00
CA VAL A 143 -11.58 10.36 2.36
C VAL A 143 -11.67 9.16 3.32
N ALA A 144 -12.73 8.37 3.26
CA ALA A 144 -12.90 7.19 4.10
C ALA A 144 -11.81 6.12 3.84
N VAL A 145 -11.44 5.87 2.58
CA VAL A 145 -10.31 4.97 2.23
C VAL A 145 -9.01 5.48 2.86
N ASN A 146 -8.73 6.77 2.71
CA ASN A 146 -7.52 7.39 3.25
C ASN A 146 -7.49 7.41 4.79
N ASN A 147 -8.64 7.36 5.45
CA ASN A 147 -8.75 7.25 6.91
C ASN A 147 -8.79 5.79 7.40
N PHE A 148 -8.55 4.81 6.51
CA PHE A 148 -8.63 3.39 6.81
C PHE A 148 -10.02 2.95 7.34
N GLU A 149 -11.09 3.51 6.77
CA GLU A 149 -12.49 3.18 7.08
C GLU A 149 -13.15 2.43 5.90
N PRO A 150 -12.68 1.23 5.51
CA PRO A 150 -13.12 0.57 4.29
C PRO A 150 -14.63 0.25 4.27
N GLY A 151 -15.25 -0.01 5.43
CA GLY A 151 -16.71 -0.22 5.51
C GLY A 151 -17.53 1.05 5.25
N VAL A 152 -17.01 2.22 5.62
CA VAL A 152 -17.65 3.51 5.29
C VAL A 152 -17.50 3.79 3.79
N ALA A 153 -16.30 3.60 3.25
CA ALA A 153 -16.02 3.74 1.83
C ALA A 153 -16.89 2.81 0.98
N GLU A 154 -17.04 1.55 1.36
CA GLU A 154 -17.87 0.56 0.66
C GLU A 154 -19.31 1.03 0.52
N ASN A 155 -19.92 1.51 1.62
CA ASN A 155 -21.31 1.96 1.62
C ASN A 155 -21.51 3.20 0.73
N LEU A 156 -20.57 4.16 0.79
CA LEU A 156 -20.59 5.35 -0.05
C LEU A 156 -20.45 5.01 -1.54
N LEU A 157 -19.53 4.10 -1.89
CA LEU A 157 -19.28 3.68 -3.27
C LEU A 157 -20.45 2.87 -3.84
N LYS A 158 -21.04 1.96 -3.06
CA LYS A 158 -22.25 1.23 -3.45
C LYS A 158 -23.39 2.17 -3.81
N GLU A 159 -23.57 3.24 -3.04
CA GLU A 159 -24.58 4.25 -3.35
C GLU A 159 -24.21 5.09 -4.57
N ALA A 160 -22.93 5.48 -4.72
CA ALA A 160 -22.45 6.22 -5.88
C ALA A 160 -22.71 5.45 -7.19
N VAL A 161 -22.36 4.16 -7.24
CA VAL A 161 -22.58 3.33 -8.43
C VAL A 161 -24.05 2.93 -8.63
N ARG A 162 -24.89 3.02 -7.59
CA ARG A 162 -26.35 2.89 -7.71
C ARG A 162 -26.95 4.11 -8.40
N LEU A 163 -26.44 5.30 -8.06
CA LEU A 163 -26.88 6.58 -8.66
C LEU A 163 -26.34 6.78 -10.08
N ASP A 164 -25.12 6.31 -10.36
CA ASP A 164 -24.55 6.27 -11.70
C ASP A 164 -23.83 4.92 -11.97
N PRO A 165 -24.52 3.94 -12.57
CA PRO A 165 -23.94 2.65 -12.90
C PRO A 165 -22.82 2.67 -13.95
N ASN A 166 -22.58 3.81 -14.60
CA ASN A 166 -21.52 4.02 -15.58
C ASN A 166 -20.34 4.84 -15.03
N PHE A 167 -20.28 5.05 -13.70
CA PHE A 167 -19.16 5.73 -13.07
C PHE A 167 -17.98 4.76 -12.85
N ALA A 168 -17.10 4.65 -13.86
CA ALA A 168 -16.04 3.64 -13.90
C ALA A 168 -15.06 3.72 -12.71
N GLU A 169 -14.60 4.92 -12.34
CA GLU A 169 -13.67 5.12 -11.22
C GLU A 169 -14.27 4.70 -9.86
N ALA A 170 -15.59 4.87 -9.68
CA ALA A 170 -16.26 4.43 -8.47
C ALA A 170 -16.31 2.89 -8.37
N TRP A 171 -16.46 2.19 -9.50
CA TRP A 171 -16.34 0.73 -9.55
C TRP A 171 -14.91 0.25 -9.31
N GLU A 172 -13.91 0.95 -9.86
CA GLU A 172 -12.48 0.63 -9.62
C GLU A 172 -12.12 0.80 -8.14
N MET A 173 -12.55 1.90 -7.51
CA MET A 173 -12.34 2.11 -6.08
C MET A 173 -13.10 1.12 -5.21
N LEU A 174 -14.29 0.69 -5.64
CA LEU A 174 -15.01 -0.35 -4.92
C LEU A 174 -14.23 -1.68 -4.96
N ALA A 175 -13.56 -1.98 -6.08
CA ALA A 175 -12.64 -3.12 -6.15
C ALA A 175 -11.45 -2.97 -5.18
N SER A 176 -10.86 -1.78 -5.04
CA SER A 176 -9.78 -1.53 -4.09
C SER A 176 -10.20 -1.66 -2.63
N VAL A 177 -11.43 -1.22 -2.29
CA VAL A 177 -11.99 -1.42 -0.95
C VAL A 177 -12.12 -2.91 -0.63
N TYR A 178 -12.56 -3.73 -1.59
CA TYR A 178 -12.64 -5.18 -1.40
C TYR A 178 -11.28 -5.87 -1.32
N TRP A 179 -10.24 -5.32 -1.94
CA TRP A 179 -8.85 -5.76 -1.72
C TRP A 179 -8.42 -5.59 -0.25
N LEU A 180 -8.85 -4.51 0.40
CA LEU A 180 -8.59 -4.26 1.82
C LEU A 180 -9.42 -5.14 2.78
N ALA A 181 -10.34 -5.97 2.25
CA ALA A 181 -11.21 -6.88 2.99
C ALA A 181 -11.99 -6.21 4.14
N PRO A 182 -13.06 -5.43 3.85
CA PRO A 182 -13.84 -4.73 4.87
C PRO A 182 -14.43 -5.71 5.91
N GLU A 183 -14.68 -5.21 7.11
CA GLU A 183 -15.20 -6.03 8.21
C GLU A 183 -16.54 -6.70 7.86
N GLY A 184 -16.73 -7.93 8.35
CA GLY A 184 -18.01 -8.65 8.23
C GLY A 184 -18.20 -9.46 6.95
N ILE A 185 -17.19 -9.57 6.08
CA ILE A 185 -17.17 -10.49 4.93
C ILE A 185 -15.97 -11.43 4.96
N THR A 186 -16.10 -12.60 4.31
CA THR A 186 -15.01 -13.57 4.18
C THR A 186 -14.03 -13.16 3.08
N VAL A 187 -12.79 -13.65 3.14
CA VAL A 187 -11.78 -13.41 2.08
C VAL A 187 -12.27 -13.86 0.70
N VAL A 188 -12.98 -15.00 0.64
CA VAL A 188 -13.55 -15.52 -0.62
C VAL A 188 -14.61 -14.58 -1.18
N GLU A 189 -15.47 -14.03 -0.32
CA GLU A 189 -16.50 -13.08 -0.75
C GLU A 189 -15.89 -11.74 -1.16
N ALA A 190 -14.91 -11.24 -0.41
CA ALA A 190 -14.16 -10.04 -0.77
C ALA A 190 -13.49 -10.19 -2.15
N GLN A 191 -12.84 -11.32 -2.41
CA GLN A 191 -12.21 -11.61 -3.70
C GLN A 191 -13.24 -11.64 -4.85
N ARG A 192 -14.40 -12.26 -4.63
CA ARG A 192 -15.49 -12.31 -5.62
C ARG A 192 -15.99 -10.89 -5.94
N LEU A 193 -16.28 -10.10 -4.91
CA LEU A 193 -16.79 -8.73 -5.04
C LEU A 193 -15.77 -7.78 -5.69
N MET A 194 -14.48 -7.95 -5.38
CA MET A 194 -13.38 -7.26 -6.06
C MET A 194 -13.40 -7.56 -7.57
N GLY A 195 -13.51 -8.83 -7.95
CA GLY A 195 -13.55 -9.25 -9.36
C GLY A 195 -14.76 -8.70 -10.11
N ASP A 196 -15.95 -8.76 -9.50
CA ASP A 196 -17.17 -8.22 -10.09
C ASP A 196 -17.09 -6.69 -10.30
N SER A 197 -16.59 -5.97 -9.29
CA SER A 197 -16.44 -4.51 -9.34
C SER A 197 -15.42 -4.09 -10.40
N ALA A 198 -14.26 -4.77 -10.42
CA ALA A 198 -13.22 -4.54 -11.41
C ALA A 198 -13.71 -4.85 -12.84
N ALA A 199 -14.43 -5.96 -13.04
CA ALA A 199 -15.01 -6.31 -14.34
C ALA A 199 -15.99 -5.23 -14.83
N ARG A 200 -16.77 -4.65 -13.91
CA ARG A 200 -17.71 -3.57 -14.25
C ARG A 200 -16.98 -2.28 -14.64
N ALA A 201 -15.93 -1.90 -13.91
CA ALA A 201 -15.08 -0.76 -14.24
C ALA A 201 -14.47 -0.92 -15.65
N ILE A 202 -13.86 -2.07 -15.95
CA ILE A 202 -13.24 -2.38 -17.26
C ILE A 202 -14.28 -2.35 -18.39
N ALA A 203 -15.51 -2.81 -18.14
CA ALA A 203 -16.56 -2.80 -19.16
C ALA A 203 -17.03 -1.39 -19.53
N ILE A 204 -16.84 -0.41 -18.64
CA ILE A 204 -17.18 1.00 -18.87
C ILE A 204 -15.98 1.73 -19.47
N ASP A 205 -14.82 1.56 -18.84
CA ASP A 205 -13.56 2.15 -19.27
C ASP A 205 -12.44 1.09 -19.25
N PRO A 206 -12.10 0.51 -20.42
CA PRO A 206 -11.01 -0.45 -20.55
C PRO A 206 -9.63 0.13 -20.24
N GLY A 207 -9.48 1.46 -20.22
CA GLY A 207 -8.21 2.15 -19.92
C GLY A 207 -7.85 2.15 -18.42
N LEU A 208 -8.75 1.73 -17.54
CA LEU A 208 -8.49 1.68 -16.10
C LEU A 208 -7.57 0.51 -15.72
N GLN A 209 -6.26 0.77 -15.73
CA GLN A 209 -5.24 -0.25 -15.52
C GLN A 209 -5.23 -0.82 -14.09
N LEU A 210 -5.65 -0.05 -13.07
CA LEU A 210 -5.81 -0.56 -11.71
C LEU A 210 -7.02 -1.50 -11.62
N ALA A 211 -8.14 -1.18 -12.28
CA ALA A 211 -9.26 -2.12 -12.42
C ALA A 211 -8.83 -3.43 -13.09
N GLN A 212 -8.04 -3.39 -14.16
CA GLN A 212 -7.47 -4.60 -14.77
C GLN A 212 -6.57 -5.38 -13.80
N THR A 213 -5.84 -4.67 -12.94
CA THR A 213 -5.00 -5.26 -11.90
C THR A 213 -5.85 -5.98 -10.85
N TYR A 214 -6.87 -5.32 -10.28
CA TYR A 214 -7.78 -5.97 -9.33
C TYR A 214 -8.56 -7.13 -9.95
N TYR A 215 -8.94 -7.05 -11.23
CA TYR A 215 -9.57 -8.16 -11.92
C TYR A 215 -8.62 -9.36 -12.03
N THR A 216 -7.36 -9.12 -12.38
CA THR A 216 -6.32 -10.16 -12.43
C THR A 216 -6.19 -10.82 -11.08
N VAL A 217 -5.99 -10.04 -10.03
CA VAL A 217 -5.89 -10.47 -8.63
C VAL A 217 -7.12 -11.26 -8.16
N ALA A 218 -8.31 -10.82 -8.57
CA ALA A 218 -9.57 -11.44 -8.17
C ALA A 218 -9.85 -12.74 -8.91
N THR A 219 -9.23 -12.97 -10.06
CA THR A 219 -9.54 -14.10 -10.93
C THR A 219 -8.70 -15.33 -10.59
N PRO A 220 -9.34 -16.40 -10.09
CA PRO A 220 -8.69 -17.66 -9.87
C PRO A 220 -7.89 -18.20 -11.06
N GLY A 221 -6.67 -18.67 -10.83
CA GLY A 221 -5.98 -19.54 -11.76
C GLY A 221 -4.52 -19.79 -11.38
N PRO A 222 -3.87 -20.74 -12.07
CA PRO A 222 -2.47 -21.04 -11.84
C PRO A 222 -1.62 -19.78 -11.96
N TYR A 223 -0.60 -19.67 -11.11
CA TYR A 223 0.37 -18.59 -11.17
C TYR A 223 -0.17 -17.17 -10.95
N ILE A 224 -1.28 -17.04 -10.22
CA ILE A 224 -1.91 -15.75 -9.90
C ILE A 224 -0.92 -14.70 -9.39
N ARG A 225 0.04 -15.08 -8.53
CA ARG A 225 0.99 -14.14 -7.90
C ARG A 225 1.88 -13.43 -8.92
N TRP A 226 2.48 -14.14 -9.87
CA TRP A 226 3.34 -13.47 -10.85
C TRP A 226 2.51 -12.72 -11.91
N ARG A 227 1.31 -13.22 -12.26
CA ARG A 227 0.36 -12.49 -13.10
C ARG A 227 -0.07 -11.17 -12.44
N THR A 228 -0.22 -11.16 -11.13
CA THR A 228 -0.46 -9.95 -10.34
C THR A 228 0.73 -9.00 -10.42
N LEU A 229 1.97 -9.49 -10.29
CA LEU A 229 3.17 -8.65 -10.48
C LEU A 229 3.18 -8.01 -11.87
N GLU A 230 3.01 -8.79 -12.95
CA GLU A 230 2.94 -8.25 -14.32
C GLU A 230 1.78 -7.25 -14.52
N ALA A 231 0.66 -7.40 -13.80
CA ALA A 231 -0.45 -6.46 -13.86
C ALA A 231 -0.10 -5.11 -13.21
N TYR A 232 0.52 -5.15 -12.02
CA TYR A 232 1.03 -3.94 -11.36
C TYR A 232 2.16 -3.26 -12.15
N GLU A 233 3.03 -4.03 -12.82
CA GLU A 233 4.09 -3.46 -13.67
C GLU A 233 3.51 -2.71 -14.86
N ARG A 234 2.47 -3.24 -15.49
CA ARG A 234 1.73 -2.53 -16.54
C ARG A 234 1.08 -1.26 -16.01
N ALA A 235 0.51 -1.30 -14.80
CA ALA A 235 -0.05 -0.11 -14.15
C ALA A 235 1.02 0.97 -13.90
N ALA A 236 2.22 0.58 -13.46
CA ALA A 236 3.31 1.50 -13.21
C ALA A 236 3.93 2.10 -14.48
N GLN A 237 3.79 1.45 -15.64
CA GLN A 237 4.21 2.04 -16.92
C GLN A 237 3.39 3.29 -17.28
N GLU A 238 2.11 3.33 -16.90
CA GLU A 238 1.23 4.46 -17.15
C GLU A 238 1.29 5.51 -16.03
N ARG A 239 1.38 5.05 -14.78
CA ARG A 239 1.39 5.90 -13.59
C ARG A 239 2.54 5.51 -12.64
N PRO A 240 3.79 5.86 -12.98
CA PRO A 240 4.97 5.39 -12.24
C PRO A 240 5.05 5.91 -10.80
N ASP A 241 4.51 7.10 -10.53
CA ASP A 241 4.52 7.74 -9.20
C ASP A 241 3.16 7.61 -8.47
N ASP A 242 2.26 6.74 -8.92
CA ASP A 242 1.04 6.41 -8.18
C ASP A 242 1.37 5.54 -6.97
N LEU A 243 1.16 6.11 -5.78
CA LEU A 243 1.58 5.50 -4.51
C LEU A 243 0.90 4.16 -4.25
N PHE A 244 -0.33 3.94 -4.73
CA PHE A 244 -1.04 2.66 -4.53
C PHE A 244 -0.46 1.57 -5.42
N ILE A 245 -0.11 1.91 -6.67
CA ILE A 245 0.58 0.99 -7.59
C ILE A 245 1.98 0.64 -7.04
N MET A 246 2.72 1.65 -6.57
CA MET A 246 4.04 1.45 -5.98
C MET A 246 3.99 0.56 -4.75
N GLU A 247 3.03 0.75 -3.84
CA GLU A 247 2.86 -0.11 -2.67
C GLU A 247 2.69 -1.59 -3.07
N GLY A 248 1.80 -1.88 -4.02
CA GLY A 248 1.58 -3.24 -4.53
C GLY A 248 2.84 -3.83 -5.18
N LEU A 249 3.57 -3.04 -5.98
CA LEU A 249 4.83 -3.48 -6.59
C LEU A 249 5.91 -3.73 -5.55
N ILE A 250 6.12 -2.82 -4.60
CA ILE A 250 7.14 -2.97 -3.56
C ILE A 250 6.87 -4.24 -2.76
N PHE A 251 5.61 -4.46 -2.36
CA PHE A 251 5.21 -5.67 -1.66
C PHE A 251 5.56 -6.92 -2.47
N LEU A 252 5.14 -6.99 -3.72
CA LEU A 252 5.36 -8.15 -4.58
C LEU A 252 6.86 -8.34 -4.89
N LEU A 253 7.58 -7.32 -5.33
CA LEU A 253 9.01 -7.42 -5.65
C LEU A 253 9.84 -7.88 -4.45
N THR A 254 9.53 -7.39 -3.25
CA THR A 254 10.14 -7.85 -2.00
C THR A 254 9.80 -9.32 -1.73
N GLU A 255 8.53 -9.67 -1.88
CA GLU A 255 7.99 -11.03 -1.74
C GLU A 255 8.67 -11.99 -2.74
N PHE A 256 8.93 -11.58 -3.98
CA PHE A 256 9.57 -12.38 -5.02
C PHE A 256 11.10 -12.41 -4.96
N GLY A 257 11.73 -11.63 -4.07
CA GLY A 257 13.20 -11.57 -3.97
C GLY A 257 13.89 -10.69 -5.02
N TYR A 258 13.14 -9.84 -5.72
CA TYR A 258 13.69 -8.78 -6.59
C TYR A 258 14.00 -7.54 -5.75
N LEU A 259 14.91 -7.71 -4.80
CA LEU A 259 15.17 -6.80 -3.70
C LEU A 259 15.79 -5.48 -4.15
N ARG A 260 16.60 -5.47 -5.22
CA ARG A 260 17.17 -4.26 -5.82
C ARG A 260 16.07 -3.34 -6.35
N ASP A 261 15.16 -3.90 -7.15
CA ASP A 261 14.03 -3.16 -7.73
C ASP A 261 13.09 -2.67 -6.62
N ALA A 262 12.78 -3.54 -5.65
CA ALA A 262 11.96 -3.20 -4.50
C ALA A 262 12.57 -2.08 -3.65
N LEU A 263 13.91 -2.07 -3.46
CA LEU A 263 14.62 -1.05 -2.70
C LEU A 263 14.60 0.31 -3.40
N GLU A 264 14.80 0.33 -4.71
CA GLU A 264 14.70 1.55 -5.51
C GLU A 264 13.30 2.15 -5.37
N LEU A 265 12.27 1.32 -5.55
CA LEU A 265 10.88 1.76 -5.48
C LEU A 265 10.47 2.17 -4.06
N SER A 266 10.93 1.46 -3.02
CA SER A 266 10.70 1.83 -1.61
C SER A 266 11.31 3.18 -1.25
N ARG A 267 12.54 3.46 -1.71
CA ARG A 267 13.18 4.77 -1.50
C ARG A 267 12.42 5.87 -2.24
N ARG A 268 11.98 5.62 -3.47
CA ARG A 268 11.14 6.54 -4.22
C ARG A 268 9.82 6.83 -3.50
N TYR A 269 9.18 5.81 -2.93
CA TYR A 269 7.95 6.01 -2.15
C TYR A 269 8.20 6.92 -0.93
N VAL A 270 9.27 6.69 -0.16
CA VAL A 270 9.63 7.59 0.95
C VAL A 270 9.96 9.02 0.48
N GLU A 271 10.56 9.20 -0.69
CA GLU A 271 10.79 10.53 -1.26
C GLU A 271 9.50 11.25 -1.66
N LEU A 272 8.50 10.50 -2.14
CA LEU A 272 7.22 11.04 -2.56
C LEU A 272 6.28 11.27 -1.38
N ASP A 273 6.27 10.41 -0.37
CA ASP A 273 5.42 10.57 0.81
C ASP A 273 6.20 10.36 2.13
N PRO A 274 7.11 11.29 2.50
CA PRO A 274 8.04 11.14 3.61
C PRO A 274 7.42 11.04 5.02
N LEU A 275 6.11 11.28 5.18
CA LEU A 275 5.38 11.09 6.43
C LEU A 275 4.38 9.92 6.36
N SER A 276 4.35 9.17 5.25
CA SER A 276 3.51 7.98 5.12
C SER A 276 4.02 6.83 5.98
N ALA A 277 3.21 6.37 6.93
CA ALA A 277 3.51 5.18 7.72
C ALA A 277 3.67 3.93 6.82
N VAL A 278 2.93 3.85 5.71
CA VAL A 278 3.04 2.75 4.74
C VAL A 278 4.38 2.78 4.02
N ALA A 279 4.86 3.95 3.58
CA ALA A 279 6.17 4.07 2.96
C ALA A 279 7.30 3.67 3.93
N HIS A 280 7.20 4.11 5.19
CA HIS A 280 8.14 3.78 6.25
C HIS A 280 8.01 2.36 6.79
N MET A 281 6.93 1.64 6.48
CA MET A 281 6.82 0.19 6.68
C MET A 281 7.65 -0.59 5.68
N HIS A 282 7.52 -0.28 4.39
CA HIS A 282 8.08 -1.11 3.32
C HIS A 282 9.61 -1.00 3.20
N LEU A 283 10.16 0.20 3.37
CA LEU A 283 11.60 0.42 3.18
C LEU A 283 12.47 -0.40 4.17
N PRO A 284 12.22 -0.40 5.50
CA PRO A 284 12.97 -1.23 6.43
C PRO A 284 12.87 -2.73 6.14
N ILE A 285 11.68 -3.21 5.74
CA ILE A 285 11.47 -4.62 5.40
C ILE A 285 12.33 -5.01 4.20
N THR A 286 12.32 -4.18 3.17
CA THR A 286 13.09 -4.44 1.95
C THR A 286 14.59 -4.35 2.21
N LEU A 287 15.03 -3.39 3.04
CA LEU A 287 16.43 -3.29 3.49
C LEU A 287 16.87 -4.53 4.27
N HIS A 288 16.00 -5.02 5.16
CA HIS A 288 16.27 -6.24 5.90
C HIS A 288 16.40 -7.45 4.98
N ALA A 289 15.43 -7.64 4.07
CA ALA A 289 15.47 -8.70 3.09
C ALA A 289 16.74 -8.61 2.23
N ALA A 290 17.20 -7.41 1.90
CA ALA A 290 18.46 -7.21 1.17
C ALA A 290 19.74 -7.41 2.01
N GLY A 291 19.63 -7.88 3.27
CA GLY A 291 20.76 -8.07 4.18
C GLY A 291 21.35 -6.77 4.75
N ARG A 292 20.71 -5.61 4.52
CA ARG A 292 21.18 -4.28 4.95
C ARG A 292 20.65 -3.91 6.33
N LYS A 293 21.03 -4.71 7.33
CA LYS A 293 20.46 -4.66 8.68
C LYS A 293 20.61 -3.29 9.36
N GLU A 294 21.78 -2.66 9.29
CA GLU A 294 22.02 -1.36 9.92
C GLU A 294 21.14 -0.25 9.34
N GLU A 295 20.92 -0.28 8.02
CA GLU A 295 20.05 0.70 7.35
C GLU A 295 18.57 0.44 7.64
N ALA A 296 18.16 -0.83 7.75
CA ALA A 296 16.80 -1.17 8.15
C ALA A 296 16.47 -0.62 9.55
N VAL A 297 17.40 -0.75 10.50
CA VAL A 297 17.27 -0.19 11.86
C VAL A 297 17.16 1.34 11.82
N ALA A 298 18.05 2.01 11.08
CA ALA A 298 18.02 3.46 10.96
C ALA A 298 16.71 3.98 10.34
N ALA A 299 16.15 3.25 9.37
CA ALA A 299 14.86 3.60 8.76
C ALA A 299 13.68 3.43 9.74
N LEU A 300 13.70 2.43 10.61
CA LEU A 300 12.70 2.25 11.68
C LEU A 300 12.78 3.34 12.76
N GLU A 301 13.98 3.82 13.09
CA GLU A 301 14.15 4.88 14.09
C GLU A 301 13.59 6.24 13.64
N PHE A 302 13.49 6.47 12.33
CA PHE A 302 12.83 7.66 11.75
C PHE A 302 11.30 7.65 11.95
N GLU A 303 10.67 6.47 11.85
CA GLU A 303 9.23 6.26 12.07
C GLU A 303 8.78 6.66 13.49
N ASN A 304 9.69 6.56 14.45
CA ASN A 304 9.45 6.81 15.87
C ASN A 304 9.26 8.30 16.24
N GLN A 305 9.04 9.18 15.25
CA GLN A 305 8.69 10.59 15.40
C GLN A 305 7.22 10.90 15.04
N SER A 306 6.44 9.91 14.57
CA SER A 306 5.02 10.05 14.21
C SER A 306 4.10 9.23 15.12
N ASP A 307 2.89 9.73 15.41
CA ASP A 307 1.90 9.02 16.21
C ASP A 307 1.45 7.74 15.46
N TRP A 308 1.70 6.61 16.10
CA TRP A 308 1.77 5.27 15.51
C TRP A 308 0.38 4.66 15.21
N ASP A 309 0.13 4.18 13.96
CA ASP A 309 -1.04 3.38 13.58
C ASP A 309 -0.70 1.86 13.55
N PRO A 310 -1.50 1.01 14.20
CA PRO A 310 -1.22 -0.39 14.48
C PRO A 310 -1.64 -1.50 13.50
N GLN A 311 -2.08 -1.20 12.28
CA GLN A 311 -2.28 -2.26 11.28
C GLN A 311 -0.95 -3.01 10.92
N MET A 312 0.18 -2.58 11.48
CA MET A 312 1.55 -3.05 11.21
C MET A 312 2.13 -4.12 12.17
N TYR A 313 1.29 -4.80 12.97
CA TYR A 313 1.73 -5.72 14.03
C TYR A 313 2.66 -6.86 13.55
N ARG A 314 2.46 -7.39 12.34
CA ARG A 314 3.22 -8.54 11.81
C ARG A 314 4.65 -8.18 11.37
N TRP A 315 4.86 -6.98 10.86
CA TRP A 315 6.16 -6.54 10.31
C TRP A 315 7.03 -5.81 11.33
N THR A 316 6.37 -5.25 12.35
CA THR A 316 7.04 -4.78 13.58
C THR A 316 7.85 -5.90 14.22
N ILE A 317 7.33 -7.15 14.24
CA ILE A 317 8.05 -8.32 14.75
C ILE A 317 9.35 -8.59 13.98
N LEU A 318 9.34 -8.45 12.64
CA LEU A 318 10.56 -8.57 11.83
C LEU A 318 11.57 -7.46 12.17
N GLY A 319 11.10 -6.21 12.32
CA GLY A 319 11.95 -5.08 12.71
C GLY A 319 12.57 -5.25 14.10
N LEU A 320 11.83 -5.79 15.07
CA LEU A 320 12.28 -5.99 16.45
C LEU A 320 13.47 -6.95 16.61
N ASN A 321 13.55 -7.98 15.77
CA ASN A 321 14.72 -8.89 15.78
C ASN A 321 16.00 -8.22 15.24
N LEU A 322 15.86 -7.06 14.60
CA LEU A 322 16.97 -6.33 13.98
C LEU A 322 17.51 -5.21 14.84
N LEU A 323 16.69 -4.67 15.74
CA LEU A 323 17.08 -3.57 16.64
C LEU A 323 18.10 -4.05 17.68
N SER A 324 19.11 -3.22 17.94
CA SER A 324 20.09 -3.46 19.02
C SER A 324 19.49 -3.29 20.42
N ASP A 325 18.40 -2.52 20.54
CA ASP A 325 17.63 -2.33 21.79
C ASP A 325 16.24 -2.98 21.68
N GLN A 326 16.24 -4.30 21.75
CA GLN A 326 15.02 -5.11 21.60
C GLN A 326 14.05 -4.93 22.78
N GLU A 327 14.58 -4.69 23.98
CA GLU A 327 13.77 -4.54 25.19
C GLU A 327 12.86 -3.31 25.11
N THR A 328 13.40 -2.16 24.70
CA THR A 328 12.61 -0.94 24.51
C THR A 328 11.52 -1.14 23.46
N ALA A 329 11.84 -1.84 22.38
CA ALA A 329 10.95 -1.99 21.26
C ALA A 329 9.85 -3.05 21.51
N ILE A 330 10.17 -4.15 22.23
CA ILE A 330 9.18 -5.08 22.80
C ILE A 330 8.23 -4.33 23.74
N ALA A 331 8.75 -3.51 24.66
CA ALA A 331 7.93 -2.77 25.62
C ALA A 331 6.95 -1.80 24.95
N ARG A 332 7.32 -1.20 23.81
CA ARG A 332 6.41 -0.34 23.03
C ARG A 332 5.25 -1.13 22.43
N VAL A 333 5.53 -2.29 21.85
CA VAL A 333 4.47 -3.16 21.29
C VAL A 333 3.56 -3.69 22.40
N GLU A 334 4.12 -4.11 23.53
CA GLU A 334 3.33 -4.55 24.70
C GLU A 334 2.41 -3.43 25.21
N ALA A 335 2.94 -2.22 25.38
CA ALA A 335 2.15 -1.06 25.82
C ALA A 335 1.05 -0.71 24.82
N TYR A 336 1.33 -0.85 23.52
CA TYR A 336 0.35 -0.66 22.47
C TYR A 336 -0.77 -1.73 22.54
N LEU A 337 -0.41 -3.02 22.54
CA LEU A 337 -1.36 -4.13 22.65
C LEU A 337 -2.24 -4.00 23.89
N GLN A 338 -1.67 -3.53 25.00
CA GLN A 338 -2.39 -3.25 26.23
C GLN A 338 -3.41 -2.11 26.04
N ARG A 339 -3.06 -1.03 25.34
CA ARG A 339 -4.01 0.07 25.03
C ARG A 339 -5.19 -0.38 24.17
N GLN A 340 -4.99 -1.37 23.31
CA GLN A 340 -6.06 -1.97 22.49
C GLN A 340 -6.89 -3.03 23.20
N GLY A 341 -6.56 -3.38 24.43
CA GLY A 341 -7.24 -4.46 25.15
C GLY A 341 -6.93 -5.86 24.60
N HIS A 342 -5.78 -6.06 23.97
CA HIS A 342 -5.33 -7.40 23.59
C HIS A 342 -5.26 -8.30 24.85
N PRO A 343 -5.78 -9.54 24.82
CA PRO A 343 -5.98 -10.35 26.02
C PRO A 343 -4.67 -10.81 26.68
N ASN A 344 -3.57 -10.85 25.92
CA ASN A 344 -2.27 -11.24 26.45
C ASN A 344 -1.12 -10.47 25.76
N PRO A 345 -0.87 -9.20 26.15
CA PRO A 345 0.19 -8.40 25.56
C PRO A 345 1.59 -8.96 25.87
N GLY A 346 1.78 -9.61 27.03
CA GLY A 346 3.08 -10.17 27.44
C GLY A 346 3.51 -11.43 26.68
N ARG A 347 2.57 -12.16 26.06
CA ARG A 347 2.89 -13.31 25.20
C ARG A 347 3.80 -12.93 24.03
N PHE A 348 3.72 -11.69 23.60
CA PHE A 348 4.56 -11.13 22.54
C PHE A 348 6.05 -11.20 22.89
N ARG A 349 6.41 -10.72 24.08
CA ARG A 349 7.77 -10.77 24.61
C ARG A 349 8.29 -12.20 24.69
N GLU A 350 7.45 -13.13 25.13
CA GLU A 350 7.83 -14.55 25.16
C GLU A 350 8.15 -15.10 23.78
N LEU A 351 7.32 -14.81 22.77
CA LEU A 351 7.55 -15.18 21.37
C LEU A 351 8.89 -14.62 20.85
N VAL A 352 9.16 -13.34 21.08
CA VAL A 352 10.38 -12.68 20.60
C VAL A 352 11.64 -13.21 21.29
N ILE A 353 11.64 -13.30 22.63
CA ILE A 353 12.82 -13.76 23.40
C ILE A 353 13.16 -15.22 23.08
N ASN A 354 12.17 -16.11 23.02
CA ASN A 354 12.43 -17.52 22.73
C ASN A 354 12.80 -17.75 21.26
N GLY A 355 12.42 -16.85 20.35
CA GLY A 355 12.71 -16.95 18.92
C GLY A 355 14.14 -16.60 18.51
N GLN A 356 14.98 -16.14 19.43
CA GLN A 356 16.34 -15.66 19.13
C GLN A 356 17.35 -16.79 18.93
N ASP A 357 17.15 -17.92 19.60
CA ASP A 357 17.97 -19.11 19.47
C ASP A 357 17.09 -20.29 19.01
N PRO A 358 17.47 -21.01 17.93
CA PRO A 358 16.67 -22.10 17.39
C PRO A 358 16.33 -23.19 18.42
N ALA A 359 17.22 -23.48 19.37
CA ALA A 359 17.00 -24.53 20.36
C ALA A 359 16.03 -24.09 21.47
N THR A 360 16.12 -22.84 21.96
CA THR A 360 15.10 -22.30 22.87
C THR A 360 13.75 -22.08 22.17
N GLY A 361 13.78 -21.68 20.90
CA GLY A 361 12.60 -21.50 20.06
C GLY A 361 11.83 -22.81 19.91
N GLN A 362 12.55 -23.88 19.61
CA GLN A 362 12.00 -25.23 19.54
C GLN A 362 11.33 -25.65 20.85
N ALA A 363 12.03 -25.53 21.97
CA ALA A 363 11.49 -25.94 23.27
C ALA A 363 10.26 -25.11 23.70
N TYR A 364 10.18 -23.86 23.27
CA TYR A 364 9.01 -23.01 23.47
C TYR A 364 7.85 -23.45 22.58
N LEU A 365 8.09 -23.62 21.27
CA LEU A 365 7.07 -24.01 20.31
C LEU A 365 6.49 -25.38 20.66
N ASP A 366 7.30 -26.39 20.95
CA ASP A 366 6.86 -27.74 21.35
C ASP A 366 5.93 -27.71 22.57
N ARG A 367 6.11 -26.74 23.47
CA ARG A 367 5.27 -26.58 24.68
C ARG A 367 3.93 -25.90 24.39
N HIS A 368 3.91 -24.96 23.44
CA HIS A 368 2.78 -24.05 23.21
C HIS A 368 2.05 -24.29 21.88
N ILE A 369 2.51 -25.21 21.03
CA ILE A 369 1.96 -25.40 19.68
C ILE A 369 0.47 -25.74 19.66
N ALA A 370 0.01 -26.58 20.60
CA ALA A 370 -1.41 -26.92 20.71
C ALA A 370 -2.25 -25.68 21.05
N GLU A 371 -1.79 -24.84 21.99
CA GLU A 371 -2.47 -23.59 22.35
C GLU A 371 -2.51 -22.60 21.18
N PHE A 372 -1.45 -22.56 20.37
CA PHE A 372 -1.38 -21.73 19.18
C PHE A 372 -2.35 -22.22 18.11
N VAL A 373 -2.39 -23.53 17.84
CA VAL A 373 -3.32 -24.14 16.88
C VAL A 373 -4.77 -23.94 17.32
N ASP A 374 -5.08 -24.19 18.59
CA ASP A 374 -6.44 -24.01 19.13
C ASP A 374 -6.88 -22.54 18.99
N ALA A 375 -6.04 -21.59 19.40
CA ALA A 375 -6.34 -20.16 19.27
C ALA A 375 -6.51 -19.70 17.81
N MET A 376 -5.73 -20.24 16.87
CA MET A 376 -5.87 -19.94 15.45
C MET A 376 -7.13 -20.56 14.83
N THR A 377 -7.56 -21.71 15.33
CA THR A 377 -8.75 -22.41 14.82
C THR A 377 -10.05 -21.71 15.24
N GLU A 378 -10.04 -20.94 16.33
CA GLU A 378 -11.17 -20.12 16.76
C GLU A 378 -11.39 -18.86 15.90
N VAL A 379 -10.37 -18.41 15.16
CA VAL A 379 -10.46 -17.26 14.24
C VAL A 379 -10.91 -17.75 12.88
N ASP A 380 -12.23 -17.85 12.69
CA ASP A 380 -12.88 -18.32 11.47
C ASP A 380 -12.36 -17.52 10.24
N GLY A 381 -11.57 -18.17 9.38
CA GLY A 381 -11.01 -17.58 8.15
C GLY A 381 -9.48 -17.40 8.12
N PHE A 382 -8.78 -17.54 9.24
CA PHE A 382 -7.32 -17.67 9.21
C PHE A 382 -6.97 -19.16 9.09
N ALA A 383 -6.55 -19.64 7.92
CA ALA A 383 -5.98 -20.98 7.80
C ALA A 383 -4.85 -21.12 8.83
N TRP A 384 -5.07 -21.86 9.91
CA TRP A 384 -4.13 -22.01 11.03
C TRP A 384 -2.74 -22.46 10.56
N GLN A 385 -2.69 -23.16 9.42
CA GLN A 385 -1.49 -23.53 8.69
C GLN A 385 -0.61 -22.31 8.32
N ARG A 386 -1.19 -21.13 8.01
CA ARG A 386 -0.47 -19.85 7.79
C ARG A 386 0.23 -19.32 9.01
N GLY A 387 -0.45 -19.36 10.14
CA GLY A 387 0.11 -18.87 11.40
C GLY A 387 1.20 -19.81 11.86
N LEU A 388 0.93 -21.10 11.78
CA LEU A 388 1.87 -22.16 12.13
C LEU A 388 3.16 -22.15 11.29
N SER A 389 3.05 -22.07 9.96
CA SER A 389 4.20 -21.91 9.07
C SER A 389 5.00 -20.63 9.35
N SER A 390 4.33 -19.50 9.65
CA SER A 390 5.01 -18.26 10.05
C SER A 390 5.80 -18.46 11.33
N LEU A 391 5.26 -19.19 12.31
CA LEU A 391 5.95 -19.51 13.54
C LEU A 391 7.15 -20.43 13.25
N TYR A 392 6.98 -21.50 12.46
CA TYR A 392 8.10 -22.38 12.11
C TYR A 392 9.24 -21.61 11.45
N LEU A 393 8.94 -20.76 10.47
CA LEU A 393 9.94 -19.91 9.84
C LEU A 393 10.61 -18.96 10.85
N TYR A 394 9.81 -18.31 11.69
CA TYR A 394 10.29 -17.36 12.70
C TYR A 394 11.23 -18.00 13.72
N PHE A 395 10.96 -19.24 14.12
CA PHE A 395 11.76 -20.00 15.07
C PHE A 395 12.88 -20.83 14.40
N GLY A 396 13.11 -20.67 13.10
CA GLY A 396 14.18 -21.34 12.36
C GLY A 396 13.93 -22.83 12.07
N HIS A 397 12.68 -23.30 12.15
CA HIS A 397 12.28 -24.66 11.78
C HIS A 397 12.05 -24.79 10.28
N ILE A 398 13.10 -24.59 9.49
CA ILE A 398 13.03 -24.53 8.03
C ILE A 398 12.49 -25.84 7.44
N ASP A 399 12.90 -27.00 7.97
CA ASP A 399 12.39 -28.31 7.53
C ASP A 399 10.86 -28.42 7.72
N ARG A 400 10.35 -28.07 8.91
CA ARG A 400 8.90 -28.12 9.22
C ARG A 400 8.11 -27.11 8.42
N TYR A 401 8.74 -25.98 8.15
CA TYR A 401 8.17 -24.93 7.32
C TYR A 401 7.95 -25.41 5.87
N PHE A 402 8.96 -26.03 5.24
CA PHE A 402 8.82 -26.59 3.90
C PHE A 402 7.92 -27.82 3.88
N GLU A 403 8.00 -28.72 4.88
CA GLU A 403 7.09 -29.87 5.02
C GLU A 403 5.63 -29.42 5.04
N LEU A 404 5.30 -28.39 5.83
CA LEU A 404 3.96 -27.84 5.89
C LEU A 404 3.57 -27.18 4.56
N GLY A 405 4.49 -26.43 3.94
CA GLY A 405 4.26 -25.77 2.66
C GLY A 405 3.95 -26.74 1.52
N LEU A 406 4.78 -27.78 1.36
CA LEU A 406 4.59 -28.83 0.36
C LEU A 406 3.36 -29.72 0.67
N ALA A 407 2.98 -29.84 1.95
CA ALA A 407 1.76 -30.56 2.33
C ALA A 407 0.47 -29.77 2.05
N THR A 408 0.54 -28.44 1.86
CA THR A 408 -0.63 -27.64 1.46
C THR A 408 -0.92 -27.83 -0.03
N ASN A 409 -2.19 -27.99 -0.40
CA ASN A 409 -2.57 -28.20 -1.79
C ASN A 409 -2.35 -26.91 -2.61
N ILE A 410 -1.20 -26.84 -3.28
CA ILE A 410 -0.72 -25.72 -4.09
C ILE A 410 -1.69 -25.36 -5.23
N SER A 411 -2.54 -26.31 -5.65
CA SER A 411 -3.36 -26.19 -6.86
C SER A 411 -4.76 -25.59 -6.67
N ALA A 412 -5.22 -25.32 -5.44
CA ALA A 412 -6.66 -25.11 -5.20
C ALA A 412 -7.14 -23.67 -4.95
N THR A 413 -6.32 -22.72 -4.54
CA THR A 413 -6.87 -21.45 -4.01
C THR A 413 -5.89 -20.28 -4.14
N ASN A 414 -6.39 -19.20 -4.74
CA ASN A 414 -5.61 -18.12 -5.37
C ASN A 414 -5.07 -17.06 -4.41
N TRP A 415 -5.10 -17.40 -3.12
CA TRP A 415 -4.61 -16.64 -1.99
C TRP A 415 -4.00 -17.56 -0.91
N ASP A 416 -3.82 -18.85 -1.21
CA ASP A 416 -3.51 -19.87 -0.22
C ASP A 416 -2.02 -20.19 -0.05
N ASP A 417 -1.77 -20.82 1.08
CA ASP A 417 -0.56 -20.89 1.91
C ASP A 417 0.76 -21.18 1.21
N ALA A 418 0.78 -22.11 0.25
CA ALA A 418 2.00 -22.58 -0.42
C ALA A 418 2.79 -21.47 -1.13
N GLY A 419 2.08 -20.59 -1.86
CA GLY A 419 2.72 -19.45 -2.53
C GLY A 419 3.36 -18.53 -1.50
N ALA A 420 2.59 -18.14 -0.48
CA ALA A 420 3.09 -17.27 0.59
C ALA A 420 4.28 -17.87 1.37
N HIS A 421 4.60 -19.16 1.23
CA HIS A 421 5.78 -19.78 1.81
C HIS A 421 7.05 -19.47 1.00
N LEU A 422 7.18 -19.87 -0.27
CA LEU A 422 8.33 -19.48 -1.12
C LEU A 422 8.75 -18.02 -0.98
N TRP A 423 7.74 -17.17 -0.92
CA TRP A 423 7.95 -15.75 -0.91
C TRP A 423 8.38 -15.18 0.44
N ARG A 424 7.95 -15.80 1.55
CA ARG A 424 8.53 -15.50 2.86
C ARG A 424 9.96 -16.03 2.92
N ALA A 425 10.25 -17.20 2.36
CA ALA A 425 11.63 -17.70 2.28
C ALA A 425 12.56 -16.72 1.53
N ALA A 426 12.07 -15.96 0.55
CA ALA A 426 12.83 -14.88 -0.09
C ALA A 426 13.11 -13.70 0.85
N VAL A 427 12.14 -13.28 1.67
CA VAL A 427 12.32 -12.22 2.67
C VAL A 427 13.26 -12.67 3.81
N PHE A 428 13.20 -13.95 4.16
CA PHE A 428 13.97 -14.58 5.23
C PHE A 428 15.17 -15.37 4.72
N HIS A 429 15.65 -15.11 3.50
CA HIS A 429 16.73 -15.90 2.86
C HIS A 429 18.00 -15.98 3.72
N ALA A 430 18.26 -14.93 4.50
CA ALA A 430 19.36 -14.88 5.47
C ALA A 430 19.29 -15.94 6.59
N LEU A 431 18.15 -16.64 6.76
CA LEU A 431 18.01 -17.81 7.64
C LEU A 431 18.48 -19.11 6.97
N GLY A 432 18.89 -19.08 5.70
CA GLY A 432 19.25 -20.25 4.89
C GLY A 432 18.05 -20.93 4.23
N THR A 433 16.91 -20.24 4.14
CA THR A 433 15.68 -20.79 3.55
C THR A 433 15.78 -21.01 2.05
N THR A 434 16.49 -20.14 1.34
CA THR A 434 16.71 -20.21 -0.12
C THR A 434 17.71 -21.29 -0.51
N ALA A 435 18.68 -21.56 0.36
CA ALA A 435 19.65 -22.65 0.23
C ALA A 435 19.10 -24.04 0.62
N HIS A 436 17.88 -24.11 1.19
CA HIS A 436 17.27 -25.37 1.57
C HIS A 436 16.83 -26.18 0.33
N PRO A 437 17.03 -27.51 0.27
CA PRO A 437 16.70 -28.32 -0.91
C PRO A 437 15.24 -28.17 -1.38
N ASP A 438 14.31 -28.11 -0.44
CA ASP A 438 12.87 -28.03 -0.72
C ASP A 438 12.43 -26.64 -1.24
N TYR A 439 13.31 -25.63 -1.22
CA TYR A 439 13.00 -24.30 -1.77
C TYR A 439 12.75 -24.36 -3.27
N LEU A 440 13.64 -25.05 -4.01
CA LEU A 440 13.52 -25.18 -5.47
C LEU A 440 12.36 -26.10 -5.87
N GLU A 441 12.06 -27.12 -5.06
CA GLU A 441 10.88 -27.98 -5.27
C GLU A 441 9.60 -27.15 -5.14
N LEU A 442 9.47 -26.39 -4.05
CA LEU A 442 8.32 -25.51 -3.86
C LEU A 442 8.23 -24.48 -5.01
N ALA A 443 9.36 -23.90 -5.43
CA ALA A 443 9.45 -22.92 -6.54
C ALA A 443 8.94 -23.49 -7.86
N GLU A 444 9.27 -24.75 -8.14
CA GLU A 444 8.79 -25.47 -9.32
C GLU A 444 7.27 -25.71 -9.23
N GLU A 445 6.78 -26.24 -8.09
CA GLU A 445 5.35 -26.59 -7.94
C GLU A 445 4.40 -25.39 -7.99
N THR A 446 4.87 -24.22 -7.56
CA THR A 446 4.11 -22.95 -7.63
C THR A 446 4.31 -22.19 -8.94
N GLY A 447 5.15 -22.69 -9.85
CA GLY A 447 5.42 -22.11 -11.17
C GLY A 447 6.26 -20.85 -11.17
N VAL A 448 7.07 -20.64 -10.14
CA VAL A 448 7.98 -19.49 -10.05
C VAL A 448 9.02 -19.51 -11.16
N PHE A 449 9.44 -20.69 -11.62
CA PHE A 449 10.41 -20.80 -12.70
C PHE A 449 9.93 -20.15 -14.00
N GLU A 450 8.62 -20.09 -14.27
CA GLU A 450 8.09 -19.35 -15.42
C GLU A 450 8.35 -17.84 -15.30
N LEU A 451 8.21 -17.29 -14.09
CA LEU A 451 8.57 -15.90 -13.81
C LEU A 451 10.08 -15.69 -13.99
N TRP A 452 10.91 -16.60 -13.47
CA TRP A 452 12.36 -16.48 -13.58
C TRP A 452 12.85 -16.58 -15.02
N ASP A 453 12.24 -17.43 -15.85
CA ASP A 453 12.58 -17.53 -17.26
C ASP A 453 12.19 -16.26 -18.05
N ARG A 454 11.18 -15.49 -17.59
CA ARG A 454 10.75 -14.22 -18.22
C ARG A 454 11.51 -12.99 -17.70
N ARG A 455 11.64 -12.86 -16.39
CA ARG A 455 12.18 -11.68 -15.69
C ARG A 455 13.67 -11.83 -15.36
N GLY A 456 14.18 -13.05 -15.34
CA GLY A 456 15.43 -13.39 -14.67
C GLY A 456 15.18 -13.84 -13.22
N PRO A 457 16.17 -14.53 -12.62
CA PRO A 457 16.08 -14.98 -11.24
C PRO A 457 16.06 -13.81 -10.25
N PRO A 458 15.60 -14.04 -9.01
CA PRO A 458 15.72 -13.09 -7.91
C PRO A 458 17.18 -12.87 -7.53
N ASP A 459 17.44 -11.84 -6.74
CA ASP A 459 18.80 -11.33 -6.51
C ASP A 459 19.75 -12.30 -5.81
N PHE A 460 19.21 -13.33 -5.14
CA PHE A 460 19.96 -14.38 -4.42
C PHE A 460 19.99 -15.73 -5.18
N CYS A 461 19.49 -15.79 -6.42
CA CYS A 461 19.52 -16.99 -7.23
C CYS A 461 20.26 -16.77 -8.56
N GLU A 462 20.91 -17.81 -9.06
CA GLU A 462 21.51 -17.86 -10.38
C GLU A 462 21.31 -19.22 -11.07
N LYS A 463 21.52 -19.26 -12.39
CA LYS A 463 21.43 -20.50 -13.19
C LYS A 463 22.83 -21.02 -13.50
N VAL A 464 23.24 -22.09 -12.83
CA VAL A 464 24.53 -22.76 -13.02
C VAL A 464 24.28 -24.11 -13.70
N ASP A 465 24.90 -24.34 -14.86
CA ASP A 465 24.76 -25.59 -15.61
C ASP A 465 23.30 -26.06 -15.84
N GLN A 466 22.41 -25.12 -16.14
CA GLN A 466 20.95 -25.33 -16.32
C GLN A 466 20.17 -25.68 -15.04
N GLN A 467 20.80 -25.62 -13.87
CA GLN A 467 20.14 -25.78 -12.58
C GLN A 467 20.10 -24.44 -11.84
N TRP A 468 19.00 -24.18 -11.15
CA TRP A 468 18.91 -23.03 -10.26
C TRP A 468 19.69 -23.30 -8.98
N VAL A 469 20.48 -22.32 -8.56
CA VAL A 469 21.20 -22.32 -7.29
C VAL A 469 20.83 -21.03 -6.59
N CYS A 470 20.39 -21.13 -5.35
CA CYS A 470 20.00 -19.99 -4.53
C CYS A 470 20.80 -20.03 -3.23
N GLU A 471 21.37 -18.89 -2.84
CA GLU A 471 22.18 -18.75 -1.63
C GLU A 471 21.42 -18.05 -0.49
#